data_AF-A0AAV0R325-F1
#
_entry.id   AF-A0AAV0R325-F1
#
_cell.length_a   1.000
_cell.length_b   1.000
_cell.length_c   1.000
_cell.angle_alpha   90.00
_cell.angle_beta   90.00
_cell.angle_gamma   90.00
#
_symmetry.space_group_name_H-M   'P 1'
#
loop_
_entity.id
_entity.type
_entity.pdbx_description
1 polymer ?
#
loop_
_entity_poly.entity_id
_entity_poly.type
_entity_poly.pdbx_seq_one_letter_code
_entity_poly.pdbx_strand_id
1 'polypeptide(L)'
;MRDPTVFDDPETFKPDRFVGEKGAELLNYLYWSNGPQSGSPSEHNKQCAGKDYVTLTAALIVAHMLRRYDSVGGEGLNITAPLEKAK
;
A
#
# COMPACT_ATOMS: atom_id res chain seq x y z
N MET A 1 -12.13 -1.60 -1.09
CA MET A 1 -11.32 -1.06 -2.21
C MET A 1 -11.14 -2.16 -3.26
N ARG A 2 -12.25 -2.75 -3.72
CA ARG A 2 -12.33 -3.84 -4.72
C ARG A 2 -13.62 -3.70 -5.55
N ASP A 3 -14.12 -2.48 -5.68
CA ASP A 3 -15.32 -2.23 -6.47
C ASP A 3 -14.98 -2.37 -7.96
N PRO A 4 -15.62 -3.29 -8.71
CA PRO A 4 -15.35 -3.49 -10.14
C PRO A 4 -15.75 -2.30 -11.01
N THR A 5 -16.56 -1.36 -10.50
CA THR A 5 -16.90 -0.12 -11.23
C THR A 5 -15.79 0.92 -11.16
N VAL A 6 -14.84 0.76 -10.23
CA VAL A 6 -13.71 1.68 -10.00
C VAL A 6 -12.38 1.07 -10.40
N PHE A 7 -12.17 -0.23 -10.14
CA PHE A 7 -10.88 -0.89 -10.30
C PHE A 7 -10.95 -2.04 -11.31
N ASP A 8 -10.08 -2.00 -12.32
CA ASP A 8 -9.91 -3.11 -13.26
C ASP A 8 -9.28 -4.34 -12.57
N ASP A 9 -9.88 -5.52 -12.75
CA ASP A 9 -9.55 -6.77 -12.04
C ASP A 9 -9.40 -6.55 -10.53
N PRO A 10 -10.50 -6.19 -9.83
CA PRO A 10 -10.43 -5.71 -8.44
C PRO A 10 -9.97 -6.76 -7.44
N GLU A 11 -10.14 -8.05 -7.77
CA GLU A 11 -9.71 -9.17 -6.93
C GLU A 11 -8.23 -9.53 -7.10
N THR A 12 -7.55 -8.97 -8.11
CA THR A 12 -6.12 -9.24 -8.37
C THR A 12 -5.23 -8.18 -7.71
N PHE A 13 -4.19 -8.63 -7.02
CA PHE A 13 -3.13 -7.75 -6.53
C PHE A 13 -2.25 -7.29 -7.71
N LYS A 14 -2.35 -6.01 -8.08
CA LYS A 14 -1.57 -5.37 -9.14
C LYS A 14 -0.56 -4.41 -8.51
N PRO A 15 0.75 -4.74 -8.47
CA PRO A 15 1.78 -3.93 -7.79
C PRO A 15 1.90 -2.50 -8.31
N ASP A 16 1.56 -2.27 -9.57
CA ASP A 16 1.68 -1.03 -10.32
C ASP A 16 0.36 -0.25 -10.44
N ARG A 17 -0.72 -0.71 -9.80
CA ARG A 17 -2.09 -0.14 -9.93
C ARG A 17 -2.16 1.38 -9.75
N PHE A 18 -1.31 1.94 -8.88
CA PHE A 18 -1.34 3.35 -8.51
C PHE A 18 -0.18 4.16 -9.12
N VAL A 19 0.54 3.62 -10.11
CA VAL A 19 1.68 4.30 -10.77
C VAL A 19 1.19 5.22 -11.90
N GLY A 20 1.83 6.38 -12.05
CA GLY A 20 1.53 7.36 -13.10
C GLY A 20 0.25 8.17 -12.83
N GLU A 21 -0.09 9.09 -13.74
CA GLU A 21 -1.20 10.03 -13.57
C GLU A 21 -2.55 9.32 -13.36
N LYS A 22 -2.89 8.36 -14.24
CA LYS A 22 -4.13 7.56 -14.12
C LYS A 22 -4.17 6.75 -12.82
N GLY A 23 -3.05 6.19 -12.39
CA GLY A 23 -2.96 5.44 -11.14
C GLY A 23 -3.14 6.34 -9.91
N ALA A 24 -2.62 7.57 -9.96
CA ALA A 24 -2.78 8.55 -8.89
C ALA A 24 -4.25 8.97 -8.71
N GLU A 25 -5.04 9.04 -9.77
CA GLU A 25 -6.48 9.34 -9.69
C GLU A 25 -7.25 8.28 -8.87
N LEU A 26 -6.81 7.02 -8.91
CA LEU A 26 -7.43 5.94 -8.13
C LEU A 26 -7.24 6.09 -6.61
N LEU A 27 -6.33 6.95 -6.15
CA LEU A 27 -6.14 7.25 -4.72
C LEU A 27 -7.37 7.94 -4.11
N ASN A 28 -8.23 8.55 -4.93
CA ASN A 28 -9.54 9.06 -4.49
C ASN A 28 -10.48 7.96 -3.97
N TYR A 29 -10.23 6.70 -4.33
CA TYR A 29 -11.07 5.55 -3.98
C TYR A 29 -10.40 4.57 -3.00
N LEU A 30 -9.31 5.00 -2.36
CA LEU A 30 -8.58 4.23 -1.36
C LEU A 30 -8.93 4.75 0.06
N TYR A 31 -9.65 3.94 0.86
CA TYR A 31 -10.31 4.38 2.10
C TYR A 31 -9.77 3.75 3.40
N TRP A 32 -8.58 3.15 3.38
CA TRP A 32 -8.02 2.47 4.57
C TRP A 32 -7.96 3.37 5.82
N SER A 33 -7.79 4.68 5.62
CA SER A 33 -7.65 5.67 6.67
C SER A 33 -8.98 6.25 7.19
N ASN A 34 -10.14 5.68 6.81
CA ASN A 34 -11.46 6.27 7.06
C ASN A 34 -11.69 7.62 6.33
N GLY A 35 -11.15 7.72 5.12
CA GLY A 35 -11.28 8.83 4.18
C GLY A 35 -10.48 8.56 2.91
N PRO A 36 -10.72 9.28 1.79
CA PRO A 36 -9.92 9.14 0.57
C PRO A 36 -8.43 9.33 0.86
N GLN A 37 -7.55 8.54 0.24
CA GLN A 37 -6.10 8.70 0.40
C GLN A 37 -5.61 10.07 -0.09
N SER A 38 -6.28 10.64 -1.09
CA SER A 38 -6.07 12.00 -1.59
C SER A 38 -6.55 13.11 -0.63
N GLY A 39 -7.41 12.80 0.34
CA GLY A 39 -7.88 13.75 1.36
C GLY A 39 -6.91 13.87 2.54
N SER A 40 -7.12 14.89 3.39
CA SER A 40 -6.27 15.15 4.57
C SER A 40 -7.05 14.97 5.88
N PRO A 41 -6.44 14.34 6.92
CA PRO A 41 -7.03 14.31 8.24
C PRO A 41 -7.11 15.73 8.82
N SER A 42 -8.17 16.00 9.58
CA SER A 42 -8.38 17.28 10.27
C SER A 42 -9.19 17.07 11.54
N GLU A 43 -9.23 18.08 12.40
CA GLU A 43 -10.07 18.19 13.58
C GLU A 43 -11.58 18.12 13.27
N HIS A 44 -11.96 18.37 12.01
CA HIS A 44 -13.33 18.38 11.54
C HIS A 44 -13.78 17.07 10.89
N ASN A 45 -12.89 16.07 10.79
CA ASN A 45 -13.23 14.76 10.24
C ASN A 45 -12.75 13.61 11.13
N LYS A 46 -13.08 12.38 10.72
CA LYS A 46 -12.71 11.16 11.44
C LYS A 46 -11.68 10.33 10.68
N GLN A 47 -10.98 10.93 9.73
CA GLN A 47 -9.88 10.26 9.05
C GLN A 47 -8.73 10.03 10.04
N CYS A 48 -7.98 8.95 9.85
CA CYS A 48 -6.84 8.60 10.67
C CYS A 48 -5.84 9.75 10.72
N ALA A 49 -5.60 10.31 11.92
CA ALA A 49 -4.62 11.39 12.12
C ALA A 49 -3.20 10.97 11.72
N GLY A 50 -2.90 9.67 11.74
CA GLY A 50 -1.61 9.11 11.33
C GLY A 50 -1.53 8.69 9.86
N LYS A 51 -2.46 9.12 8.98
CA LYS A 51 -2.52 8.68 7.56
C LYS A 51 -1.15 8.71 6.87
N ASP A 52 -0.47 9.86 6.93
CA ASP A 52 0.83 10.03 6.26
C ASP A 52 1.95 9.25 6.96
N TYR A 53 1.90 9.15 8.29
CA TYR A 53 2.89 8.37 9.05
C TYR A 53 2.83 6.87 8.74
N VAL A 54 1.62 6.30 8.62
CA VAL A 54 1.43 4.89 8.28
C VAL A 54 1.92 4.59 6.87
N THR A 55 1.56 5.42 5.89
CA THR A 55 2.01 5.22 4.50
C THR A 55 3.53 5.35 4.36
N LEU A 56 4.14 6.34 5.01
CA LEU A 56 5.60 6.49 5.05
C LEU A 56 6.27 5.26 5.70
N THR A 57 5.78 4.83 6.87
CA THR A 57 6.37 3.71 7.60
C THR A 57 6.24 2.40 6.82
N ALA A 58 5.09 2.16 6.17
CA ALA A 58 4.89 1.00 5.31
C ALA A 58 5.88 0.97 4.13
N ALA A 59 6.08 2.12 3.47
CA ALA A 59 7.08 2.26 2.41
C ALA A 59 8.51 1.99 2.92
N LEU A 60 8.85 2.48 4.12
CA LEU A 60 10.15 2.22 4.75
C LEU A 60 10.36 0.75 5.11
N ILE A 61 9.33 0.05 5.58
CA ILE A 61 9.40 -1.41 5.86
C ILE A 61 9.74 -2.16 4.58
N VAL A 62 9.01 -1.89 3.49
CA VAL A 62 9.25 -2.53 2.18
C VAL A 62 10.63 -2.17 1.64
N ALA A 63 11.02 -0.90 1.68
CA ALA A 63 12.34 -0.46 1.24
C ALA A 63 13.47 -1.10 2.06
N HIS A 64 13.33 -1.19 3.39
CA HIS A 64 14.31 -1.84 4.26
C HIS A 64 14.44 -3.34 3.95
N MET A 65 13.32 -4.02 3.73
CA MET A 65 13.28 -5.43 3.36
C MET A 65 13.99 -5.68 2.02
N LEU A 66 13.64 -4.92 0.98
CA LEU A 66 14.20 -5.07 -0.37
C LEU A 66 15.68 -4.64 -0.46
N ARG A 67 16.15 -3.77 0.44
CA ARG A 67 17.59 -3.44 0.55
C ARG A 67 18.43 -4.55 1.16
N ARG A 68 17.80 -5.52 1.84
CA ARG A 68 18.49 -6.57 2.59
C ARG A 68 18.38 -7.94 1.93
N TYR A 69 17.33 -8.16 1.16
CA TYR A 69 16.99 -9.45 0.57
C TYR A 69 16.55 -9.28 -0.87
N ASP A 70 17.09 -10.11 -1.76
CA ASP A 70 16.70 -10.13 -3.18
C ASP A 70 15.35 -10.84 -3.37
N SER A 71 15.03 -11.78 -2.48
CA SER A 71 13.75 -12.48 -2.45
C SER A 71 13.32 -12.86 -1.03
N VAL A 72 12.00 -12.88 -0.81
CA VAL A 72 11.37 -13.28 0.47
C VAL A 72 10.29 -14.31 0.18
N GLY A 73 10.28 -15.39 0.95
CA GLY A 73 9.26 -16.44 0.88
C GLY A 73 8.25 -16.33 2.03
N GLY A 74 7.13 -17.03 1.90
CA GLY A 74 6.15 -17.13 2.97
C GLY A 74 5.01 -18.05 2.60
N GLU A 75 4.29 -18.51 3.62
CA GLU A 75 3.08 -19.33 3.49
C GLU A 75 2.00 -18.79 4.43
N GLY A 76 0.86 -18.40 3.86
CA GLY A 76 -0.25 -17.81 4.61
C GLY A 76 0.16 -16.55 5.37
N LEU A 77 0.05 -16.57 6.69
CA LEU A 77 0.43 -15.47 7.59
C LEU A 77 1.90 -15.53 8.04
N ASN A 78 2.65 -16.54 7.60
CA ASN A 78 4.05 -16.73 7.99
C ASN A 78 4.97 -16.20 6.90
N ILE A 79 5.74 -15.17 7.24
CA ILE A 79 6.86 -14.71 6.41
C ILE A 79 8.10 -15.51 6.86
N THR A 80 8.66 -16.30 5.95
CA THR A 80 9.93 -17.00 6.16
C THR A 80 11.05 -16.20 5.50
N ALA A 81 11.85 -15.50 6.30
CA ALA A 81 13.00 -14.73 5.79
C ALA A 81 14.28 -15.62 5.75
N PRO A 82 15.18 -15.47 4.75
CA PRO A 82 15.02 -15.27 3.31
C PRO A 82 15.67 -16.42 2.49
N LEU A 83 15.37 -16.49 1.19
CA LEU A 83 16.02 -17.44 0.27
C LEU A 83 17.42 -16.97 -0.15
N GLU A 84 17.67 -15.64 -0.28
CA GLU A 84 18.98 -15.05 -0.60
C GLU A 84 19.15 -13.62 0.00
N LYS A 85 20.37 -13.26 0.45
CA LYS A 85 20.72 -11.90 0.90
C LYS A 85 21.21 -11.05 -0.28
N ALA A 86 20.81 -9.78 -0.32
CA ALA A 86 21.32 -8.83 -1.30
C ALA A 86 22.86 -8.70 -1.19
N LYS A 87 23.55 -8.67 -2.34
CA LYS A 87 25.01 -8.54 -2.44
C LYS A 87 25.52 -7.15 -2.12
#